data_AF-A0A659UL58-F1
#
_entry.id   AF-A0A659UL58-F1
#
_cell.length_a   1.000
_cell.length_b   1.000
_cell.length_c   1.000
_cell.angle_alpha   90.00
_cell.angle_beta   90.00
_cell.angle_gamma   90.00
#
_symmetry.space_group_name_H-M   'P 1'
#
loop_
_entity.id
_entity.type
_entity.pdbx_description
1 polymer ?
#
loop_
_entity_poly.entity_id
_entity_poly.type
_entity_poly.pdbx_seq_one_letter_code
_entity_poly.pdbx_strand_id
1 'polypeptide(L)'
;LMAGRDWFWVAGNHDPEAPADLPGETVRELAIGSLLFRHEPSKVRVEGEISGHLHPCARIVQQGRSVRRRCFAGDGGRMIMPAFGAYTGSLNVLDRAYA
;
A
#
# COMPACT_ATOMS: atom_id res chain seq x y z
N LEU A 1 -16.00 12.65 9.09
CA LEU A 1 -15.35 11.38 8.71
C LEU A 1 -14.60 10.74 9.89
N MET A 2 -13.86 11.52 10.68
CA MET A 2 -13.02 11.03 11.78
C MET A 2 -13.67 10.96 13.17
N ALA A 3 -14.80 11.63 13.41
CA ALA A 3 -15.43 11.66 14.73
C ALA A 3 -15.74 10.22 15.24
N GLY A 4 -15.25 9.90 16.45
CA GLY A 4 -15.42 8.60 17.07
C GLY A 4 -14.55 7.47 16.48
N ARG A 5 -13.44 7.81 15.81
CA ARG A 5 -12.51 6.84 15.21
C ARG A 5 -11.07 7.18 15.57
N ASP A 6 -10.27 6.17 15.83
CA ASP A 6 -8.82 6.31 15.84
C ASP A 6 -8.33 6.52 14.41
N TRP A 7 -7.45 7.50 14.23
CA TRP A 7 -6.96 7.89 12.91
C TRP A 7 -5.45 7.99 12.92
N PHE A 8 -4.80 7.13 12.14
CA PHE A 8 -3.34 7.06 12.05
C PHE A 8 -2.88 7.39 10.63
N TRP A 9 -1.93 8.31 10.54
CA TRP A 9 -1.20 8.64 9.32
C TRP A 9 0.10 7.84 9.31
N VAL A 10 0.16 6.77 8.52
CA VAL A 10 1.39 6.01 8.30
C VAL A 10 2.29 6.78 7.34
N ALA A 11 3.36 7.38 7.87
CA ALA A 11 4.24 8.29 7.15
C ALA A 11 4.86 7.64 5.91
N GLY A 12 4.78 8.36 4.79
CA GLY A 12 5.38 7.97 3.52
C GLY A 12 6.67 8.73 3.24
N ASN A 13 7.43 8.30 2.25
CA ASN A 13 8.66 8.98 1.82
C ASN A 13 8.40 10.37 1.20
N HIS A 14 7.20 10.60 0.68
CA HIS A 14 6.75 11.91 0.18
C HIS A 14 6.06 12.75 1.26
N ASP A 15 5.55 12.11 2.31
CA ASP A 15 4.73 12.72 3.36
C ASP A 15 5.29 12.29 4.74
N PRO A 16 6.47 12.83 5.14
CA PRO A 16 7.12 12.42 6.39
C PRO A 16 6.40 12.95 7.64
N GLU A 17 5.56 13.97 7.49
CA GLU A 17 4.78 14.59 8.56
C GLU A 17 3.28 14.49 8.27
N ALA A 18 2.45 14.64 9.32
CA ALA A 18 1.00 14.70 9.15
C ALA A 18 0.60 15.91 8.29
N PRO A 19 -0.51 15.82 7.53
CA PRO A 19 -1.15 17.00 6.97
C PRO A 19 -1.52 17.98 8.08
N ALA A 20 -1.07 19.24 7.99
CA ALA A 20 -1.19 20.23 9.07
C ALA A 20 -2.63 20.46 9.56
N ASP A 21 -3.61 20.34 8.66
CA ASP A 21 -5.01 20.66 8.93
C ASP A 21 -5.90 19.43 9.14
N LEU A 22 -5.32 18.25 9.34
CA LEU A 22 -6.07 17.02 9.56
C LEU A 22 -5.76 16.39 10.92
N PRO A 23 -6.78 16.04 11.72
CA PRO A 23 -6.56 15.34 12.99
C PRO A 23 -6.05 13.91 12.74
N GLY A 24 -5.37 13.36 13.74
CA GLY A 24 -4.83 12.00 13.72
C GLY A 24 -3.39 11.95 14.23
N GLU A 25 -2.90 10.75 14.51
CA GLU A 25 -1.53 10.50 14.96
C GLU A 25 -0.66 10.06 13.78
N THR A 26 0.51 10.69 13.62
CA THR A 26 1.49 10.24 12.62
C THR A 26 2.41 9.19 13.20
N VAL A 27 2.50 8.06 12.52
CA VAL A 27 3.35 6.92 12.90
C VAL A 27 4.18 6.48 11.71
N ARG A 28 5.35 5.88 11.94
CA ARG A 28 6.13 5.26 10.85
C ARG A 28 5.55 3.92 10.44
N GLU A 29 5.09 3.17 11.42
CA GLU A 29 4.49 1.85 11.29
C GLU A 29 3.40 1.70 12.36
N LEU A 30 2.37 0.91 12.09
CA LEU A 30 1.29 0.61 13.04
C LEU A 30 1.13 -0.90 13.14
N ALA A 31 1.24 -1.44 14.35
CA ALA A 31 0.98 -2.86 14.61
C ALA A 31 -0.42 -3.04 15.19
N ILE A 32 -1.22 -3.92 14.58
CA ILE A 32 -2.55 -4.31 15.09
C ILE A 32 -2.63 -5.83 15.06
N GLY A 33 -2.57 -6.44 16.25
CA GLY A 33 -2.47 -7.90 16.36
C GLY A 33 -1.23 -8.42 15.64
N SER A 34 -1.43 -9.36 14.71
CA SER A 34 -0.35 -9.94 13.89
C SER A 34 -0.06 -9.18 12.60
N LEU A 35 -0.64 -7.99 12.40
CA LEU A 35 -0.46 -7.19 11.18
C LEU A 35 0.43 -5.99 11.45
N LEU A 36 1.33 -5.72 10.50
CA LEU A 36 2.21 -4.56 10.50
C LEU A 36 1.89 -3.67 9.28
N PHE A 37 1.36 -2.49 9.53
CA PHE A 37 1.06 -1.49 8.50
C PHE A 37 2.24 -0.52 8.33
N ARG A 38 2.71 -0.33 7.10
CA ARG A 38 3.81 0.58 6.75
C ARG A 38 3.61 1.20 5.36
N HIS A 39 4.28 2.30 5.03
CA HIS A 39 4.15 2.88 3.69
C HIS A 39 4.89 2.06 2.63
N GLU A 40 6.21 1.89 2.77
CA GLU A 40 7.05 1.14 1.84
C GLU A 40 7.21 -0.31 2.26
N PRO A 41 7.15 -1.30 1.35
CA PRO A 41 7.44 -2.70 1.68
C PRO A 41 8.84 -2.88 2.28
N SER A 42 8.99 -3.80 3.24
CA SER A 42 10.31 -4.12 3.78
C SER A 42 11.19 -4.82 2.74
N LYS A 43 12.49 -4.51 2.76
CA LYS A 43 13.50 -5.19 1.92
C LYS A 43 13.62 -6.68 2.25
N VAL A 44 13.40 -7.03 3.52
CA VAL A 44 13.33 -8.41 4.01
C VAL A 44 11.87 -8.71 4.31
N ARG A 45 11.40 -9.92 3.98
CA ARG A 45 10.02 -10.32 4.27
C ARG A 45 9.74 -10.24 5.77
N VAL A 46 8.66 -9.55 6.12
CA VAL A 46 8.08 -9.50 7.47
C VAL A 46 6.68 -10.13 7.40
N GLU A 47 6.42 -11.12 8.24
CA GLU A 47 5.12 -11.81 8.26
C GLU A 47 4.03 -10.86 8.78
N GLY A 48 2.86 -10.86 8.11
CA GLY A 48 1.75 -9.96 8.42
C GLY A 48 1.92 -8.53 7.91
N GLU A 49 2.94 -8.25 7.10
CA GLU A 49 3.18 -6.92 6.54
C GLU A 49 2.09 -6.53 5.54
N ILE A 50 1.53 -5.33 5.70
CA ILE A 50 0.65 -4.67 4.75
C ILE A 50 1.26 -3.32 4.40
N SER A 51 1.64 -3.14 3.13
CA SER A 51 2.29 -1.92 2.66
C SER A 51 1.62 -1.30 1.44
N GLY A 52 1.99 -0.07 1.12
CA GLY A 52 1.59 0.64 -0.09
C GLY A 52 2.79 0.83 -1.03
N HIS A 53 3.00 2.08 -1.44
CA HIS A 53 4.14 2.60 -2.22
C HIS A 53 4.32 2.07 -3.65
N LEU A 54 4.21 0.77 -3.92
CA LEU A 54 4.41 0.21 -5.27
C LEU A 54 3.14 0.25 -6.13
N HIS A 55 1.96 0.37 -5.51
CA HIS A 55 0.67 0.49 -6.18
C HIS A 55 0.44 -0.60 -7.27
N PRO A 56 0.31 -1.88 -6.89
CA PRO A 56 0.23 -2.98 -7.83
C PRO A 56 -0.90 -2.86 -8.84
N CYS A 57 -0.59 -3.27 -10.07
CA CYS A 57 -1.55 -3.56 -11.12
C CYS A 57 -1.21 -4.86 -11.83
N ALA A 58 -2.25 -5.56 -12.26
CA ALA A 58 -2.14 -6.72 -13.13
C ALA A 58 -2.61 -6.36 -14.54
N ARG A 59 -1.95 -6.94 -15.54
CA ARG A 59 -2.40 -6.92 -16.93
C ARG A 59 -2.81 -8.33 -17.33
N ILE A 60 -4.08 -8.50 -17.70
CA ILE A 60 -4.64 -9.76 -18.17
C ILE A 60 -4.95 -9.61 -19.66
N VAL A 61 -4.50 -10.57 -20.47
CA VAL A 61 -4.77 -10.61 -21.91
C VAL A 61 -5.56 -11.88 -22.22
N GLN A 62 -6.73 -11.72 -22.85
CA GLN A 62 -7.60 -12.84 -23.23
C GLN A 62 -8.34 -12.50 -24.52
N GLN A 63 -8.35 -13.42 -25.49
CA GLN A 63 -9.05 -13.27 -26.78
C GLN A 63 -8.78 -11.92 -27.49
N GLY A 64 -7.50 -11.51 -27.54
CA GLY A 64 -7.09 -10.24 -28.17
C GLY A 64 -7.47 -8.97 -27.40
N ARG A 65 -8.13 -9.09 -26.22
CA ARG A 65 -8.43 -7.96 -25.33
C ARG A 65 -7.43 -7.90 -24.20
N SER A 66 -7.05 -6.68 -23.82
CA SER A 66 -6.10 -6.42 -22.74
C SER A 66 -6.76 -5.54 -21.68
N VAL A 67 -6.76 -6.00 -20.43
CA VAL A 67 -7.28 -5.26 -19.28
C VAL A 67 -6.15 -5.05 -18.28
N ARG A 68 -5.93 -3.79 -17.90
CA ARG A 68 -5.02 -3.41 -16.82
C ARG A 68 -5.82 -2.86 -15.65
N ARG A 69 -5.68 -3.43 -14.46
CA ARG A 69 -6.41 -3.01 -13.26
C ARG A 69 -5.48 -3.02 -12.05
N ARG A 70 -5.73 -2.07 -11.14
CA ARG A 70 -5.15 -2.08 -9.79
C ARG A 70 -5.59 -3.35 -9.06
N CYS A 71 -4.70 -3.93 -8.29
CA CYS A 71 -4.97 -5.15 -7.54
C CYS A 71 -4.28 -5.11 -6.18
N PHE A 72 -4.71 -5.95 -5.26
CA PHE A 72 -3.87 -6.35 -4.14
C PHE A 72 -2.87 -7.40 -4.64
N ALA A 73 -1.63 -7.35 -4.17
CA ALA A 73 -0.61 -8.35 -4.48
C ALA A 73 -0.07 -8.92 -3.17
N GLY A 74 -0.02 -10.24 -3.04
CA GLY A 74 0.49 -10.88 -1.83
C GLY A 74 1.03 -12.28 -2.11
N ASP A 75 1.89 -12.76 -1.22
CA ASP A 75 2.58 -14.05 -1.29
C ASP A 75 2.13 -15.04 -0.19
N GLY A 76 1.08 -14.66 0.55
CA GLY A 76 0.57 -15.40 1.71
C GLY A 76 1.19 -14.97 3.04
N GLY A 77 2.35 -14.28 3.04
CA GLY A 77 2.97 -13.72 4.24
C GLY A 77 2.92 -12.21 4.35
N ARG A 78 2.84 -11.50 3.21
CA ARG A 78 2.64 -10.05 3.15
C ARG A 78 1.73 -9.64 2.00
N MET A 79 1.25 -8.40 2.06
CA MET A 79 0.39 -7.80 1.06
C MET A 79 0.83 -6.37 0.72
N ILE A 80 0.74 -6.02 -0.57
CA ILE A 80 0.91 -4.68 -1.09
C ILE A 80 -0.44 -4.20 -1.64
N MET A 81 -0.91 -3.06 -1.14
CA MET A 81 -2.20 -2.46 -1.48
C MET A 81 -2.10 -1.56 -2.72
N PRO A 82 -3.15 -1.52 -3.55
CA PRO A 82 -3.21 -0.60 -4.68
C PRO A 82 -3.28 0.86 -4.22
N ALA A 83 -2.98 1.79 -5.14
CA ALA A 83 -3.31 3.19 -4.93
C ALA A 83 -4.80 3.39 -4.68
N PHE A 84 -5.14 4.13 -3.62
CA PHE A 84 -6.49 4.64 -3.43
C PHE A 84 -6.80 5.77 -4.43
N GLY A 85 -5.89 6.74 -4.55
CA GLY A 85 -6.03 7.92 -5.43
C GLY A 85 -6.13 7.57 -6.91
N ALA A 86 -6.90 8.36 -7.67
CA ALA A 86 -7.15 8.12 -9.11
C ALA A 86 -5.95 8.46 -10.01
N TYR A 87 -5.03 9.31 -9.55
CA TYR A 87 -3.93 9.87 -10.35
C TYR A 87 -2.58 9.22 -10.09
N THR A 88 -2.47 8.33 -9.11
CA THR A 88 -1.21 7.64 -8.82
C THR A 88 -0.92 6.60 -9.89
N GLY A 89 0.34 6.54 -10.33
CA GLY A 89 0.83 5.48 -11.17
C GLY A 89 0.60 4.10 -10.52
N SER A 90 0.70 3.05 -11.34
CA SER A 90 0.68 1.68 -10.83
C SER A 90 1.82 0.88 -11.45
N LEU A 91 2.38 -0.05 -10.67
CA LEU A 91 3.47 -0.89 -11.11
C LEU A 91 2.95 -2.28 -11.48
N ASN A 92 3.43 -2.86 -12.58
CA ASN A 92 3.01 -4.22 -12.94
C ASN A 92 3.52 -5.20 -11.89
N VAL A 93 2.71 -6.18 -11.47
CA VAL A 93 3.13 -7.21 -10.49
C VAL A 93 4.30 -8.09 -10.95
N LEU A 94 4.68 -8.03 -12.22
CA LEU A 94 5.88 -8.68 -12.77
C LEU A 94 7.12 -7.77 -12.80
N ASP A 95 7.04 -6.55 -12.26
CA ASP A 95 8.17 -5.63 -12.16
C ASP A 95 9.20 -6.14 -11.13
N ARG A 96 10.49 -5.90 -11.42
CA ARG A 96 11.61 -6.28 -10.53
C ARG A 96 11.54 -5.67 -9.14
N ALA A 97 10.78 -4.59 -8.93
CA ALA A 97 10.57 -4.01 -7.61
C ALA A 97 9.83 -4.95 -6.64
N TYR A 98 9.20 -6.02 -7.15
CA TYR A 98 8.55 -7.06 -6.34
C TYR A 98 9.45 -8.28 -6.07
N ALA A 99 10.66 -8.32 -6.63
CA ALA A 99 11.60 -9.44 -6.48
C ALA A 99 12.24 -9.52 -5.08
#